data_AF-A0A2A6M9H1-F1
#
_entry.id   AF-A0A2A6M9H1-F1
#
_cell.length_a   1.000
_cell.length_b   1.000
_cell.length_c   1.000
_cell.angle_alpha   90.00
_cell.angle_beta   90.00
_cell.angle_gamma   90.00
#
_symmetry.space_group_name_H-M   'P 1'
#
loop_
_entity.id
_entity.type
_entity.pdbx_description
1 polymer ?
#
loop_
_entity_poly.entity_id
_entity_poly.type
_entity_poly.pdbx_seq_one_letter_code
_entity_poly.pdbx_strand_id
1 'polypeptide(L)'
;MSTSPDRNPAPGLHRTTPAKHYSRSIIFIEEIARQEPHETSTSVDIFSHDGIRWYCQVRCGDQKTQPMGPFTKRQAERIQEARRTRIAKRGTAGLAFEWTREDW
;
A
#
# COMPACT_ATOMS: atom_id res chain seq x y z
N MET A 1 59.16 -1.36 20.32
CA MET A 1 57.72 -1.57 20.58
C MET A 1 56.98 -0.40 19.99
N SER A 2 56.36 -0.59 18.83
CA SER A 2 55.47 0.41 18.20
C SER A 2 54.42 -0.35 17.41
N THR A 3 53.14 -0.15 17.78
CA THR A 3 51.98 0.14 16.91
C THR A 3 50.71 -0.14 17.72
N SER A 4 50.03 0.92 18.14
CA SER A 4 48.57 0.91 18.17
C SER A 4 48.07 0.99 16.72
N PRO A 5 46.89 0.43 16.43
CA PRO A 5 45.81 1.36 16.13
C PRO A 5 44.52 0.99 16.85
N ASP A 6 44.06 1.98 17.60
CA ASP A 6 42.69 2.46 17.69
C ASP A 6 41.68 1.69 16.80
N ARG A 7 40.92 0.78 17.42
CA ARG A 7 39.76 0.15 16.78
C ARG A 7 38.57 1.08 16.90
N ASN A 8 38.49 1.97 15.93
CA ASN A 8 37.30 2.72 15.52
C ASN A 8 36.06 1.79 15.52
N PRO A 9 34.98 2.09 16.27
CA PRO A 9 33.75 1.32 16.17
C PRO A 9 33.10 1.65 14.83
N ALA A 10 33.04 0.67 13.92
CA ALA A 10 32.29 0.81 12.67
C ALA A 10 30.87 1.32 13.00
N PRO A 11 30.42 2.45 12.41
CA PRO A 11 29.07 2.94 12.63
C PRO A 11 28.11 1.85 12.16
N GLY A 12 27.29 1.37 13.09
CA GLY A 12 26.32 0.32 12.87
C GLY A 12 25.54 0.62 11.59
N LEU A 13 25.72 -0.25 10.60
CA LEU A 13 24.99 -0.22 9.34
C LEU A 13 23.50 -0.32 9.71
N HIS A 14 22.80 0.81 9.79
CA HIS A 14 21.35 0.81 9.86
C HIS A 14 20.88 0.14 8.59
N ARG A 15 20.59 -1.16 8.70
CA ARG A 15 20.11 -1.99 7.61
C ARG A 15 18.69 -1.53 7.33
N THR A 16 18.55 -0.43 6.60
CA THR A 16 17.27 0.10 6.15
C THR A 16 16.66 -0.96 5.25
N THR A 17 15.66 -1.68 5.77
CA THR A 17 14.89 -2.62 4.97
C THR A 17 14.34 -1.84 3.77
N PRO A 18 14.53 -2.30 2.53
CA PRO A 18 13.94 -1.64 1.36
C PRO A 18 12.42 -1.53 1.52
N ALA A 19 11.86 -0.40 1.10
CA ALA A 19 10.41 -0.25 1.05
C ALA A 19 9.81 -1.37 0.17
N LYS A 20 8.79 -2.06 0.70
CA LYS A 20 8.09 -3.13 0.01
C LYS A 20 6.72 -2.61 -0.41
N HIS A 21 6.33 -2.89 -1.65
CA HIS A 21 5.04 -2.51 -2.19
C HIS A 21 4.50 -3.64 -3.06
N TYR A 22 3.26 -4.05 -2.78
CA TYR A 22 2.51 -5.04 -3.55
C TYR A 22 1.21 -4.40 -3.99
N SER A 23 0.86 -4.53 -5.26
CA SER A 23 -0.39 -4.03 -5.80
C SER A 23 -1.12 -5.14 -6.56
N ARG A 24 -2.45 -5.16 -6.44
CA ARG A 24 -3.29 -6.13 -7.12
C ARG A 24 -4.53 -5.45 -7.66
N SER A 25 -4.75 -5.57 -8.97
CA SER A 25 -5.93 -5.03 -9.62
C SER A 25 -7.22 -5.71 -9.14
N ILE A 26 -8.29 -4.93 -9.11
CA ILE A 26 -9.64 -5.41 -8.83
C ILE A 26 -10.33 -5.63 -10.18
N ILE A 27 -10.85 -6.84 -10.37
CA ILE A 27 -11.72 -7.14 -11.51
C ILE A 27 -13.15 -7.04 -10.98
N PHE A 28 -13.88 -6.04 -11.47
CA PHE A 28 -15.28 -5.84 -11.11
C PHE A 28 -16.16 -6.90 -11.77
N ILE A 29 -17.28 -7.23 -11.11
CA ILE A 29 -18.35 -7.98 -11.77
C ILE A 29 -18.96 -7.10 -12.87
N GLU A 30 -19.46 -7.70 -13.95
CA GLU A 30 -19.88 -6.98 -15.16
C GLU A 30 -20.89 -5.84 -14.89
N GLU A 31 -21.86 -6.07 -14.01
CA GLU A 31 -22.84 -5.06 -13.60
C GLU A 31 -22.19 -3.81 -12.97
N ILE A 32 -21.17 -4.02 -12.13
CA ILE A 32 -20.43 -2.95 -11.48
C ILE A 32 -19.42 -2.33 -12.45
N ALA A 33 -18.79 -3.13 -13.29
CA ALA A 33 -17.85 -2.65 -14.30
C ALA A 33 -18.49 -1.64 -15.26
N ARG A 34 -19.81 -1.74 -15.51
CA ARG A 34 -20.61 -0.79 -16.29
C ARG A 34 -20.93 0.53 -15.58
N GLN A 35 -20.79 0.57 -14.25
CA GLN A 35 -21.11 1.73 -13.41
C GLN A 35 -19.86 2.46 -12.93
N GLU A 36 -18.73 1.75 -12.83
CA GLU A 36 -17.44 2.33 -12.49
C GLU A 36 -16.93 3.22 -13.63
N PRO A 37 -16.20 4.31 -13.33
CA PRO A 37 -15.65 5.18 -14.36
C PRO A 37 -14.72 4.38 -15.27
N HIS A 38 -15.19 4.14 -16.50
CA HIS A 38 -14.69 3.12 -17.43
C HIS A 38 -13.20 3.22 -17.80
N GLU A 39 -12.52 4.29 -17.42
CA GLU A 39 -11.10 4.52 -17.73
C GLU A 39 -10.18 4.26 -16.54
N THR A 40 -10.71 4.12 -15.32
CA THR A 40 -9.89 4.19 -14.12
C THR A 40 -9.62 2.80 -13.52
N SER A 41 -8.39 2.30 -13.69
CA SER A 41 -7.99 1.02 -13.10
C SER A 41 -7.98 1.10 -11.57
N THR A 42 -8.73 0.21 -10.90
CA THR A 42 -8.76 0.11 -9.45
C THR A 42 -7.86 -1.01 -8.95
N SER A 43 -7.03 -0.73 -7.94
CA SER A 43 -6.14 -1.71 -7.29
C SER A 43 -6.18 -1.61 -5.77
N VAL A 44 -5.87 -2.72 -5.11
CA VAL A 44 -5.54 -2.77 -3.69
C VAL A 44 -4.03 -2.78 -3.53
N ASP A 45 -3.48 -1.88 -2.72
CA ASP A 45 -2.06 -1.84 -2.42
C ASP A 45 -1.79 -2.28 -0.97
N ILE A 46 -0.65 -2.95 -0.78
CA ILE A 46 -0.06 -3.30 0.51
C ILE A 46 1.38 -2.81 0.50
N PHE A 47 1.78 -1.99 1.47
CA PHE A 47 3.13 -1.45 1.52
C PHE A 47 3.70 -1.36 2.92
N SER A 48 5.03 -1.32 3.00
CA SER A 48 5.78 -1.18 4.24
C SER A 48 7.11 -0.47 4.00
N HIS A 49 7.44 0.49 4.86
CA HIS A 49 8.70 1.24 4.80
C HIS A 49 9.82 0.58 5.63
N ASP A 50 9.47 -0.17 6.67
CA ASP A 50 10.41 -0.79 7.63
C ASP A 50 10.42 -2.33 7.56
N GLY A 51 9.48 -2.93 6.81
CA GLY A 51 9.26 -4.37 6.72
C GLY A 51 8.46 -4.97 7.88
N ILE A 52 8.15 -4.18 8.91
CA ILE A 52 7.50 -4.61 10.15
C ILE A 52 6.05 -4.10 10.20
N ARG A 53 5.84 -2.82 9.88
CA ARG A 53 4.55 -2.14 9.85
C ARG A 53 4.03 -2.10 8.43
N TRP A 54 2.87 -2.73 8.22
CA TRP A 54 2.24 -2.84 6.91
C TRP A 54 0.98 -1.98 6.85
N TYR A 55 0.77 -1.35 5.72
CA TYR A 55 -0.37 -0.48 5.46
C TYR A 55 -1.10 -0.94 4.21
N CYS A 56 -2.39 -0.65 4.17
CA CYS A 56 -3.28 -1.00 3.06
C CYS A 56 -3.99 0.24 2.54
N GLN A 57 -4.03 0.43 1.23
CA GLN A 57 -4.85 1.49 0.59
C GLN A 57 -5.51 0.95 -0.67
N VAL A 58 -6.58 1.60 -1.12
CA VAL A 58 -7.15 1.38 -2.45
C VAL A 58 -6.72 2.53 -3.33
N ARG A 59 -6.36 2.24 -4.58
CA ARG A 59 -6.08 3.21 -5.62
C ARG A 59 -7.10 3.07 -6.73
N CYS A 60 -7.65 4.18 -7.19
CA CYS A 60 -8.51 4.28 -8.36
C CYS A 60 -7.89 5.37 -9.24
N GLY A 61 -7.03 4.96 -10.20
CA GLY A 61 -6.27 5.91 -11.01
C GLY A 61 -5.34 6.76 -10.15
N ASP A 62 -5.51 8.07 -10.22
CA ASP A 62 -4.72 9.03 -9.43
C ASP A 62 -5.24 9.20 -8.00
N GLN A 63 -6.49 8.79 -7.74
CA GLN A 63 -7.10 8.86 -6.42
C GLN A 63 -6.68 7.68 -5.55
N LYS A 64 -6.43 7.93 -4.26
CA LYS A 64 -6.03 6.92 -3.27
C LYS A 64 -6.81 7.11 -1.99
N THR A 65 -7.16 6.03 -1.31
CA THR A 65 -7.74 6.12 0.04
C THR A 65 -6.65 6.33 1.07
N GLN A 66 -6.99 6.91 2.23
CA GLN A 66 -6.06 6.96 3.35
C GLN A 66 -5.49 5.58 3.70
N PRO A 67 -4.17 5.47 3.93
CA PRO A 67 -3.56 4.23 4.37
C PRO A 67 -4.16 3.74 5.70
N MET A 68 -4.64 2.50 5.71
CA MET A 68 -5.09 1.81 6.91
C MET A 68 -3.94 0.99 7.50
N GLY A 69 -3.75 1.08 8.82
CA GLY A 69 -2.71 0.34 9.55
C GLY A 69 -2.21 1.12 10.77
N PRO A 70 -1.07 0.71 11.36
CA PRO A 70 -0.20 -0.38 10.92
C PRO A 70 -0.75 -1.77 11.26
N PHE A 71 -0.43 -2.74 10.39
CA PHE A 71 -0.76 -4.15 10.55
C PHE A 71 0.50 -5.03 10.50
N THR A 72 0.37 -6.29 10.91
CA THR A 72 1.31 -7.33 10.49
C THR A 72 1.11 -7.67 9.00
N LYS A 73 2.13 -8.22 8.34
CA LYS A 73 2.05 -8.61 6.91
C LYS A 73 0.83 -9.50 6.62
N ARG A 74 0.62 -10.53 7.45
CA ARG A 74 -0.47 -11.50 7.30
C ARG A 74 -1.85 -10.85 7.48
N GLN A 75 -1.97 -9.88 8.39
CA GLN A 75 -3.21 -9.11 8.55
C GLN A 75 -3.47 -8.22 7.34
N ALA A 76 -2.46 -7.51 6.85
CA ALA A 76 -2.57 -6.67 5.66
C ALA A 76 -3.04 -7.47 4.43
N GLU A 77 -2.45 -8.65 4.20
CA GLU A 77 -2.85 -9.57 3.12
C GLU A 77 -4.33 -10.01 3.25
N ARG A 78 -4.76 -10.41 4.44
CA ARG A 78 -6.16 -10.83 4.70
C ARG A 78 -7.14 -9.68 4.52
N ILE A 79 -6.82 -8.51 5.07
CA ILE A 79 -7.68 -7.32 5.00
C ILE A 79 -7.84 -6.91 3.54
N GLN A 80 -6.75 -6.86 2.77
CA GLN A 80 -6.86 -6.46 1.37
C GLN A 80 -7.54 -7.48 0.49
N GLU A 81 -7.39 -8.77 0.74
CA GLU A 81 -8.13 -9.77 -0.03
C GLU A 81 -9.65 -9.68 0.23
N ALA A 82 -10.05 -9.45 1.49
CA ALA A 82 -11.44 -9.21 1.84
C ALA A 82 -11.98 -7.92 1.22
N ARG A 83 -11.18 -6.84 1.23
CA ARG A 83 -11.55 -5.54 0.66
C ARG A 83 -11.65 -5.62 -0.86
N ARG A 84 -10.70 -6.27 -1.53
CA ARG A 84 -10.71 -6.57 -2.97
C ARG A 84 -12.01 -7.26 -3.38
N THR A 85 -12.41 -8.29 -2.64
CA THR A 85 -13.65 -9.04 -2.90
C THR A 85 -14.90 -8.18 -2.70
N ARG A 86 -14.92 -7.30 -1.69
CA ARG A 86 -16.04 -6.38 -1.46
C ARG A 86 -16.17 -5.34 -2.56
N ILE A 87 -15.05 -4.73 -2.97
CA ILE A 87 -15.03 -3.71 -4.02
C ILE A 87 -15.41 -4.30 -5.37
N ALA A 88 -14.91 -5.50 -5.70
CA ALA A 88 -15.31 -6.20 -6.93
C ALA A 88 -16.83 -6.41 -7.04
N LYS A 89 -17.53 -6.59 -5.91
CA LYS A 89 -18.98 -6.84 -5.84
C LYS A 89 -19.83 -5.58 -5.68
N ARG A 90 -19.30 -4.52 -5.08
CA ARG A 90 -20.05 -3.32 -4.67
C ARG A 90 -19.60 -2.04 -5.36
N GLY A 91 -18.51 -2.07 -6.10
CA GLY A 91 -17.90 -0.88 -6.68
C GLY A 91 -17.10 -0.06 -5.67
N THR A 92 -16.66 1.12 -6.12
CA THR A 92 -15.84 2.06 -5.36
C THR A 92 -16.64 3.18 -4.69
N ALA A 93 -17.94 3.29 -4.96
CA ALA A 93 -18.82 4.34 -4.44
C ALA A 93 -18.84 4.48 -2.90
N GLY A 94 -18.53 3.41 -2.17
CA GLY A 94 -18.44 3.43 -0.70
C GLY A 94 -17.05 3.73 -0.13
N LEU A 95 -16.08 4.11 -0.95
CA LEU A 95 -14.71 4.41 -0.53
C LEU A 95 -14.52 5.90 -0.30
N ALA A 96 -13.87 6.26 0.82
CA ALA A 96 -13.39 7.60 1.07
C ALA A 96 -11.98 7.76 0.47
N PHE A 97 -11.88 8.49 -0.63
CA PHE A 97 -10.62 8.86 -1.25
C PHE A 97 -10.05 10.13 -0.62
N GLU A 98 -8.72 10.22 -0.56
CA GLU A 98 -8.03 11.45 -0.24
C GLU A 98 -8.32 12.47 -1.34
N TRP A 99 -8.64 13.70 -0.96
CA TRP A 99 -8.79 14.80 -1.90
C TRP A 99 -7.42 15.13 -2.48
N THR A 100 -7.22 14.85 -3.76
CA THR A 100 -6.08 15.40 -4.51
C THR A 100 -6.29 16.91 -4.60
N ARG A 101 -5.50 17.69 -3.84
CA ARG A 101 -5.37 19.14 -4.01
C ARG A 101 -4.62 19.43 -5.31
N GLU A 102 -5.21 19.18 -6.46
CA GLU A 102 -4.70 19.63 -7.76
C GLU A 102 -5.87 20.08 -8.64
N ASP A 103 -6.66 21.02 -8.12
CA ASP A 103 -7.57 21.85 -8.91
C ASP A 103 -7.36 23.31 -8.46
N TRP A 104 -6.32 23.96 -9.01
CA TRP A 104 -6.17 25.43 -9.00
C TRP A 104 -5.43 25.90 -10.24
#